data_AF-A0A7W3QNP3-F1
#
_entry.id   AF-A0A7W3QNP3-F1
#
_cell.length_a   1.000
_cell.length_b   1.000
_cell.length_c   1.000
_cell.angle_alpha   90.00
_cell.angle_beta   90.00
_cell.angle_gamma   90.00
#
_symmetry.space_group_name_H-M   'P 1'
#
loop_
_entity.id
_entity.type
_entity.pdbx_description
1 polymer ?
#
loop_
_entity_poly.entity_id
_entity_poly.type
_entity_poly.pdbx_seq_one_letter_code
_entity_poly.pdbx_strand_id
1 'polypeptide(L)'
;MWAAPHPEPVRPSAGWYTVPALLLAAAALWCLVFVGLNLGSLRVADDPPASGDPASGVTVRLVRGHGYFLYAQRNAPAPTVCVVAAPDGMTGPVVLTRENAWSAGERPGLRYTATFEAPMTGTVRLACQDTEGQITVTPDDTVFGYLGLSVIGGAVAGAFAAVFWIVLFVRRSHAQRTPDTPTPHHL
;
A
#
# COMPACT_ATOMS: atom_id res chain seq x y z
N MET A 1 -45.78 41.20 -26.20
CA MET A 1 -44.68 40.23 -26.42
C MET A 1 -43.91 40.11 -25.12
N TRP A 2 -43.88 38.93 -24.51
CA TRP A 2 -43.19 38.69 -23.25
C TRP A 2 -41.72 38.39 -23.55
N ALA A 3 -40.81 39.23 -23.05
CA ALA A 3 -39.38 38.97 -23.14
C ALA A 3 -39.06 37.76 -22.26
N ALA A 4 -38.53 36.69 -22.85
CA ALA A 4 -38.03 35.56 -22.10
C ALA A 4 -36.82 36.01 -21.25
N PRO A 5 -36.74 35.66 -19.95
CA PRO A 5 -35.60 36.02 -19.12
C PRO A 5 -34.34 35.40 -19.73
N HIS A 6 -33.35 36.23 -20.03
CA HIS A 6 -32.05 35.76 -20.48
C HIS A 6 -31.36 35.02 -19.32
N PRO A 7 -30.91 33.77 -19.51
CA PRO A 7 -30.18 33.07 -18.46
C PRO A 7 -28.88 33.83 -18.18
N GLU A 8 -28.68 34.26 -16.93
CA GLU A 8 -27.42 34.87 -16.53
C GLU A 8 -26.26 33.91 -16.82
N PRO A 9 -25.20 34.37 -17.50
CA PRO A 9 -24.04 33.53 -17.76
C PRO A 9 -23.36 33.16 -16.45
N VAL A 10 -23.43 31.87 -16.09
CA VAL A 10 -22.74 31.30 -14.93
C VAL A 10 -21.24 31.45 -15.14
N ARG A 11 -20.63 32.49 -14.55
CA ARG A 11 -19.18 32.68 -14.56
C ARG A 11 -18.55 31.71 -13.57
N PRO A 12 -17.55 30.90 -13.98
CA PRO A 12 -16.84 30.03 -13.06
C PRO A 12 -16.09 30.90 -12.04
N SER A 13 -16.54 30.90 -10.79
CA SER A 13 -15.83 31.54 -9.68
C SER A 13 -14.58 30.72 -9.31
N ALA A 14 -13.63 31.34 -8.61
CA ALA A 14 -12.42 30.66 -8.14
C ALA A 14 -12.70 29.35 -7.36
N GLY A 15 -13.90 29.22 -6.78
CA GLY A 15 -14.39 28.03 -6.10
C GLY A 15 -14.55 26.78 -6.96
N TRP A 16 -14.53 26.88 -8.30
CA TRP A 16 -14.61 25.69 -9.16
C TRP A 16 -13.27 24.94 -9.25
N TYR A 17 -12.15 25.63 -9.02
CA TYR A 17 -10.81 25.04 -9.04
C TYR A 17 -10.41 24.40 -7.71
N THR A 18 -11.15 24.68 -6.63
CA THR A 18 -10.85 24.15 -5.30
C THR A 18 -11.10 22.65 -5.23
N VAL A 19 -12.12 22.13 -5.92
CA VAL A 19 -12.45 20.70 -5.93
C VAL A 19 -11.29 19.84 -6.46
N PRO A 20 -10.76 20.04 -7.68
CA PRO A 20 -9.63 19.25 -8.15
C PRO A 20 -8.35 19.51 -7.35
N ALA A 21 -8.13 20.73 -6.85
CA ALA A 21 -6.98 21.03 -6.00
C ALA A 21 -7.03 20.29 -4.65
N LEU A 22 -8.19 20.26 -3.99
CA LEU A 22 -8.40 19.53 -2.74
C LEU A 22 -8.27 18.03 -2.95
N LEU A 23 -8.74 17.51 -4.07
CA LEU A 23 -8.64 16.09 -4.39
C LEU A 23 -7.19 15.65 -4.59
N LEU A 24 -6.37 16.45 -5.29
CA LEU A 24 -4.93 16.22 -5.40
C LEU A 24 -4.22 16.37 -4.05
N ALA A 25 -4.57 17.39 -3.27
CA ALA A 25 -3.99 17.61 -1.95
C ALA A 25 -4.32 16.46 -0.99
N ALA A 26 -5.55 15.96 -1.00
CA ALA A 26 -5.97 14.82 -0.19
C ALA A 26 -5.24 13.54 -0.60
N ALA A 27 -5.10 13.27 -1.91
CA ALA A 27 -4.33 12.12 -2.40
C ALA A 27 -2.86 12.20 -1.99
N ALA A 28 -2.22 13.36 -2.15
CA ALA A 28 -0.84 13.57 -1.73
C ALA A 28 -0.67 13.42 -0.21
N LEU A 29 -1.57 14.02 0.57
CA LEU A 29 -1.56 13.92 2.03
C LEU A 29 -1.75 12.47 2.49
N TRP A 30 -2.67 11.73 1.88
CA TRP A 30 -2.88 10.32 2.18
C TRP A 30 -1.61 9.50 1.95
N CYS A 31 -0.96 9.66 0.80
CA CYS A 31 0.30 8.96 0.51
C CYS A 31 1.40 9.30 1.54
N LEU A 32 1.54 10.58 1.91
CA LEU A 32 2.52 11.00 2.91
C LEU A 32 2.22 10.40 4.29
N VAL A 33 0.95 10.41 4.72
CA VAL A 33 0.52 9.82 5.99
C VAL A 33 0.76 8.31 5.97
N PHE A 34 0.38 7.62 4.90
CA PHE A 34 0.58 6.19 4.75
C PHE A 34 2.07 5.81 4.89
N VAL A 35 2.95 6.49 4.15
CA VAL A 35 4.40 6.25 4.23
C VAL A 35 4.94 6.59 5.61
N GLY A 36 4.52 7.71 6.19
CA GLY A 36 4.97 8.14 7.51
C GLY A 36 4.63 7.13 8.61
N LEU A 37 3.40 6.60 8.60
CA LEU A 37 2.94 5.61 9.58
C LEU A 37 3.55 4.22 9.35
N ASN A 38 3.87 3.86 8.10
CA ASN A 38 4.35 2.52 7.75
C ASN A 38 5.85 2.47 7.45
N LEU A 39 6.61 3.53 7.73
CA LEU A 39 8.05 3.59 7.40
C LEU A 39 8.86 2.46 8.03
N GLY A 40 8.51 2.07 9.27
CA GLY A 40 9.12 0.93 9.95
C GLY A 40 8.84 -0.38 9.23
N SER A 41 7.55 -0.65 8.94
CA SER A 41 7.12 -1.86 8.22
C SER A 41 7.72 -1.93 6.82
N LEU A 42 7.82 -0.81 6.09
CA LEU A 42 8.46 -0.75 4.78
C LEU A 42 9.94 -1.13 4.85
N ARG A 43 10.68 -0.61 5.85
CA ARG A 43 12.09 -0.94 6.05
C ARG A 43 12.28 -2.41 6.42
N VAL A 44 11.40 -2.98 7.24
CA VAL A 44 11.45 -4.40 7.61
C VAL A 44 11.10 -5.28 6.41
N ALA A 45 10.10 -4.90 5.62
CA ALA A 45 9.69 -5.62 4.43
C ALA A 45 10.79 -5.71 3.36
N ASP A 46 11.71 -4.73 3.31
CA ASP A 46 12.88 -4.71 2.43
C ASP A 46 14.02 -5.64 2.90
N ASP A 47 13.95 -6.23 4.10
CA ASP A 47 15.01 -7.08 4.61
C ASP A 47 15.15 -8.38 3.78
N PRO A 48 16.39 -8.87 3.58
CA PRO A 48 16.61 -10.08 2.80
C PRO A 48 16.01 -11.31 3.49
N PRO A 49 15.54 -12.30 2.71
CA PRO A 49 15.13 -13.58 3.25
C PRO A 49 16.32 -14.31 3.92
N ALA A 50 16.01 -15.12 4.92
CA ALA A 50 16.96 -16.07 5.48
C ALA A 50 16.46 -17.50 5.28
N SER A 51 17.39 -18.42 4.99
CA SER A 51 17.06 -19.82 4.77
C SER A 51 18.03 -20.72 5.51
N GLY A 52 17.55 -21.88 5.94
CA GLY A 52 18.37 -22.84 6.66
C GLY A 52 17.61 -24.11 7.03
N ASP A 53 18.27 -24.97 7.78
CA ASP A 53 17.68 -26.20 8.28
C ASP A 53 16.75 -25.91 9.48
N PRO A 54 15.49 -26.35 9.45
CA PRO A 54 14.51 -26.11 10.51
C PRO A 54 14.90 -26.74 11.85
N ALA A 55 15.62 -27.87 11.84
CA ALA A 55 15.98 -28.60 13.06
C ALA A 55 17.16 -27.95 13.80
N SER A 56 18.22 -27.58 13.09
CA SER A 56 19.36 -26.83 13.66
C SER A 56 19.05 -25.34 13.87
N GLY A 57 18.01 -24.84 13.20
CA GLY A 57 17.49 -23.49 13.32
C GLY A 57 18.08 -22.52 12.30
N VAL A 58 17.23 -21.61 11.82
CA VAL A 58 17.59 -20.57 10.86
C VAL A 58 17.94 -19.29 11.59
N THR A 59 19.10 -18.72 11.28
CA THR A 59 19.49 -17.41 11.81
C THR A 59 18.75 -16.32 11.05
N VAL A 60 17.85 -15.62 11.74
CA VAL A 60 16.98 -14.57 11.18
C VAL A 60 17.16 -13.28 11.97
N ARG A 61 17.12 -12.14 11.29
CA ARG A 61 16.98 -10.84 11.95
C ARG A 61 15.50 -10.51 12.06
N LEU A 62 15.01 -10.45 13.29
CA LEU A 62 13.62 -10.14 13.58
C LEU A 62 13.47 -8.76 14.20
N VAL A 63 12.32 -8.14 13.99
CA VAL A 63 11.90 -6.92 14.68
C VAL A 63 10.56 -7.21 15.35
N ARG A 64 10.51 -7.06 16.68
CA ARG A 64 9.32 -7.33 17.49
C ARG A 64 8.11 -6.58 16.92
N GLY A 65 6.97 -7.27 16.83
CA GLY A 65 5.72 -6.67 16.35
C GLY A 65 5.54 -6.70 14.83
N HIS A 66 6.53 -7.18 14.08
CA HIS A 66 6.44 -7.30 12.62
C HIS A 66 6.16 -8.76 12.20
N GLY A 67 5.40 -8.88 11.12
CA GLY A 67 5.07 -10.15 10.50
C GLY A 67 6.22 -10.71 9.65
N TYR A 68 6.28 -12.03 9.57
CA TYR A 68 7.21 -12.78 8.72
C TYR A 68 6.48 -13.97 8.10
N PHE A 69 6.72 -14.20 6.80
CA PHE A 69 6.25 -15.39 6.11
C PHE A 69 7.23 -16.55 6.27
N LEU A 70 6.68 -17.73 6.51
CA LEU A 70 7.40 -18.98 6.59
C LEU A 70 7.09 -19.82 5.34
N TYR A 71 8.16 -20.24 4.68
CA TYR A 71 8.12 -21.11 3.52
C TYR A 71 8.87 -22.40 3.84
N ALA A 72 8.25 -23.54 3.53
CA ALA A 72 8.92 -24.85 3.57
C ALA A 72 9.13 -25.36 2.14
N GLN A 73 9.93 -26.41 1.98
CA GLN A 73 9.99 -27.11 0.70
C GLN A 73 8.60 -27.60 0.28
N ARG A 74 8.31 -27.54 -1.03
CA ARG A 74 6.97 -27.79 -1.58
C ARG A 74 6.40 -29.16 -1.21
N ASN A 75 7.25 -30.18 -1.05
CA ASN A 75 6.83 -31.55 -0.73
C ASN A 75 7.08 -31.94 0.75
N ALA A 76 7.67 -31.05 1.55
CA ALA A 76 7.91 -31.30 2.97
C ALA A 76 6.62 -31.07 3.78
N PRO A 77 6.43 -31.74 4.93
CA PRO A 77 5.34 -31.44 5.85
C PRO A 77 5.40 -30.00 6.37
N ALA A 78 4.26 -29.46 6.81
CA ALA A 78 4.19 -28.06 7.27
C ALA A 78 4.58 -28.02 8.75
N PRO A 79 5.43 -27.07 9.17
CA PRO A 79 5.80 -26.96 10.57
C PRO A 79 4.58 -26.63 11.42
N THR A 80 4.49 -27.31 12.56
CA THR A 80 3.39 -27.18 13.54
C THR A 80 3.80 -26.27 14.70
N VAL A 81 5.06 -26.33 15.10
CA VAL A 81 5.63 -25.60 16.23
C VAL A 81 6.93 -24.97 15.80
N CYS A 82 7.06 -23.66 16.04
CA CYS A 82 8.31 -22.94 15.88
C CYS A 82 8.64 -22.18 17.16
N VAL A 83 9.92 -22.05 17.45
CA VAL A 83 10.46 -21.34 18.61
C VAL A 83 11.61 -20.47 18.15
N VAL A 84 11.65 -19.24 18.66
CA VAL A 84 12.83 -18.38 18.52
C VAL A 84 13.69 -18.44 19.77
N ALA A 85 15.00 -18.48 19.56
CA ALA A 85 16.00 -18.42 20.62
C ALA A 85 16.97 -17.27 20.34
N ALA A 86 17.06 -16.33 21.28
CA ALA A 86 18.04 -15.27 21.27
C ALA A 86 19.41 -15.79 21.73
N PRO A 87 20.51 -15.11 21.35
CA PRO A 87 21.87 -15.51 21.73
C PRO A 87 22.14 -15.53 23.24
N ASP A 88 21.36 -14.77 24.02
CA ASP A 88 21.41 -14.70 25.48
C ASP A 88 20.64 -15.84 26.18
N GLY A 89 20.06 -16.77 25.40
CA GLY A 89 19.31 -17.92 25.90
C GLY A 89 17.83 -17.65 26.13
N MET A 90 17.33 -16.42 25.91
CA MET A 90 15.89 -16.18 25.95
C MET A 90 15.18 -16.87 24.79
N THR A 91 14.10 -17.59 25.10
CA THR A 91 13.27 -18.26 24.10
C THR A 91 11.86 -17.67 24.08
N GLY A 92 11.23 -17.70 22.91
CA GLY A 92 9.85 -17.25 22.72
C GLY A 92 9.10 -18.20 21.79
N PRO A 93 7.89 -18.65 22.15
CA PRO A 93 7.06 -19.42 21.24
C PRO A 93 6.63 -18.53 20.06
N VAL A 94 6.53 -19.14 18.88
CA VAL A 94 6.05 -18.47 17.68
C VAL A 94 4.64 -18.93 17.38
N VAL A 95 3.70 -17.98 17.35
CA VAL A 95 2.31 -18.28 16.98
C VAL A 95 2.22 -18.27 15.46
N LEU A 96 2.00 -19.45 14.89
CA LEU A 96 1.79 -19.62 13.46
C LEU A 96 0.35 -19.28 13.09
N THR A 97 0.18 -18.41 12.09
CA THR A 97 -1.11 -17.94 11.57
C THR A 97 -1.15 -18.07 10.05
N ARG A 98 -2.29 -17.71 9.46
CA ARG A 98 -2.49 -17.56 8.01
C ARG A 98 -2.84 -16.13 7.63
N GLU A 99 -2.54 -15.18 8.51
CA GLU A 99 -2.76 -13.77 8.22
C GLU A 99 -1.93 -13.38 6.99
N ASN A 100 -2.50 -12.53 6.13
CA ASN A 100 -1.86 -12.08 4.91
C ASN A 100 -1.39 -13.19 3.93
N ALA A 101 -1.91 -14.42 4.06
CA ALA A 101 -1.61 -15.51 3.14
C ALA A 101 -1.85 -15.16 1.65
N TRP A 102 -2.76 -14.21 1.39
CA TRP A 102 -3.09 -13.74 0.04
C TRP A 102 -1.96 -12.95 -0.63
N SER A 103 -1.06 -12.33 0.15
CA SER A 103 0.09 -11.57 -0.39
C SER A 103 1.37 -12.38 -0.41
N ALA A 104 1.39 -13.58 0.18
CA ALA A 104 2.57 -14.43 0.21
C ALA A 104 2.99 -14.79 -1.23
N GLY A 105 4.10 -14.21 -1.70
CA GLY A 105 4.59 -14.42 -3.06
C GLY A 105 4.96 -15.88 -3.35
N GLU A 106 4.78 -16.31 -4.60
CA GLU A 106 5.26 -17.61 -5.05
C GLU A 106 6.79 -17.68 -5.04
N ARG A 107 7.34 -18.81 -4.59
CA ARG A 107 8.78 -19.06 -4.58
C ARG A 107 9.09 -20.41 -5.23
N PRO A 108 10.01 -20.47 -6.20
CA PRO A 108 10.39 -21.72 -6.85
C PRO A 108 10.87 -22.76 -5.83
N GLY A 109 10.33 -23.98 -5.91
CA GLY A 109 10.68 -25.10 -5.02
C GLY A 109 10.16 -24.99 -3.58
N LEU A 110 9.54 -23.88 -3.21
CA LEU A 110 9.00 -23.63 -1.87
C LEU A 110 7.46 -23.54 -1.91
N ARG A 111 6.85 -23.69 -0.74
CA ARG A 111 5.44 -23.42 -0.49
C ARG A 111 5.28 -22.57 0.75
N TYR A 112 4.36 -21.61 0.68
CA TYR A 112 3.93 -20.86 1.86
C TYR A 112 3.26 -21.81 2.85
N THR A 113 3.71 -21.78 4.11
CA THR A 113 3.17 -22.63 5.17
C THR A 113 2.42 -21.83 6.21
N ALA A 114 3.01 -20.75 6.71
CA ALA A 114 2.45 -19.94 7.77
C ALA A 114 3.00 -18.51 7.76
N THR A 115 2.37 -17.64 8.54
CA THR A 115 2.86 -16.30 8.90
C THR A 115 3.01 -16.26 10.41
N PHE A 116 3.91 -15.43 10.92
CA PHE A 116 4.02 -15.23 12.35
C PHE A 116 4.47 -13.81 12.68
N GLU A 117 4.10 -13.34 13.85
CA GLU A 117 4.61 -12.09 14.41
C GLU A 117 5.87 -12.37 15.24
N ALA A 118 6.92 -11.59 15.01
CA ALA A 118 8.16 -11.74 15.77
C ALA A 118 7.96 -11.35 17.25
N PRO A 119 8.26 -12.25 18.21
CA PRO A 119 8.08 -11.95 19.63
C PRO A 119 9.23 -11.10 20.22
N MET A 120 10.34 -10.96 19.50
CA MET A 120 11.53 -10.24 19.95
C MET A 120 12.29 -9.61 18.78
N THR A 121 13.13 -8.63 19.10
CA THR A 121 13.98 -7.91 18.15
C THR A 121 15.42 -8.40 18.26
N GLY A 122 16.09 -8.62 17.13
CA GLY A 122 17.50 -8.97 17.05
C GLY A 122 17.78 -10.13 16.10
N THR A 123 19.05 -10.52 16.03
CA THR A 123 19.47 -11.73 15.30
C THR A 123 19.24 -12.94 16.19
N VAL A 124 18.26 -13.76 15.83
CA VAL A 124 17.82 -14.93 16.62
C VAL A 124 17.83 -16.20 15.78
N ARG A 125 17.78 -17.36 16.43
CA ARG A 125 17.61 -18.65 15.76
C ARG A 125 16.14 -19.05 15.81
N LEU A 126 15.51 -19.25 14.65
CA LEU A 126 14.18 -19.82 14.51
C LEU A 126 14.31 -21.32 14.23
N ALA A 127 13.88 -22.16 15.16
CA ALA A 127 13.79 -23.60 14.96
C ALA A 127 12.32 -24.01 14.80
N CYS A 128 12.05 -24.93 13.87
CA CYS A 128 10.71 -25.43 13.60
C CYS A 128 10.70 -26.96 13.60
N GLN A 129 9.65 -27.54 14.18
CA GLN A 129 9.44 -28.98 14.25
C GLN A 129 8.49 -29.46 13.14
N ASP A 130 8.46 -30.77 12.90
CA ASP A 130 7.56 -31.43 11.94
C ASP A 130 7.67 -30.93 10.48
N THR A 131 8.85 -30.46 10.11
CA THR A 131 9.18 -30.08 8.72
C THR A 131 10.57 -30.58 8.37
N GLU A 132 10.74 -31.01 7.13
CA GLU A 132 12.01 -31.49 6.59
C GLU A 132 12.50 -30.59 5.46
N GLY A 133 13.80 -30.65 5.19
CA GLY A 133 14.43 -29.82 4.18
C GLY A 133 14.51 -28.35 4.58
N GLN A 134 15.00 -27.52 3.66
CA GLN A 134 15.26 -26.11 3.94
C GLN A 134 13.96 -25.32 4.16
N ILE A 135 13.91 -24.54 5.24
CA ILE A 135 12.88 -23.52 5.43
C ILE A 135 13.45 -22.14 5.08
N THR A 136 12.58 -21.26 4.61
CA THR A 136 12.89 -19.87 4.30
C THR A 136 11.94 -18.96 5.04
N VAL A 137 12.50 -17.97 5.73
CA VAL A 137 11.77 -16.95 6.47
C VAL A 137 11.97 -15.64 5.72
N THR A 138 10.87 -14.96 5.41
CA THR A 138 10.91 -13.65 4.75
C THR A 138 10.13 -12.66 5.58
N PRO A 139 10.51 -11.38 5.58
CA PRO A 139 9.64 -10.34 6.10
C PRO A 139 8.25 -10.38 5.44
N ASP A 140 7.23 -9.99 6.20
CA ASP A 140 5.91 -9.73 5.64
C ASP A 140 5.95 -8.46 4.77
N ASP A 141 5.74 -8.66 3.47
CA ASP A 141 5.79 -7.64 2.43
C ASP A 141 4.39 -7.12 2.00
N THR A 142 3.31 -7.48 2.72
CA THR A 142 1.94 -6.99 2.43
C THR A 142 1.88 -5.46 2.41
N VAL A 143 2.71 -4.80 3.21
CA VAL A 143 2.81 -3.33 3.24
C VAL A 143 3.09 -2.72 1.86
N PHE A 144 3.86 -3.39 0.99
CA PHE A 144 4.07 -2.94 -0.39
C PHE A 144 2.80 -3.09 -1.24
N GLY A 145 2.00 -4.12 -0.99
CA GLY A 145 0.68 -4.27 -1.59
C GLY A 145 -0.24 -3.10 -1.23
N TYR A 146 -0.30 -2.73 0.05
CA TYR A 146 -1.08 -1.58 0.52
C TYR A 146 -0.55 -0.24 0.01
N LEU A 147 0.78 -0.11 -0.11
CA LEU A 147 1.40 1.05 -0.75
C LEU A 147 0.99 1.16 -2.22
N GLY A 148 1.06 0.04 -2.96
CA GLY A 148 0.64 -0.04 -4.36
C GLY A 148 -0.82 0.36 -4.54
N LEU A 149 -1.72 -0.13 -3.67
CA LEU A 149 -3.14 0.27 -3.67
C LEU A 149 -3.31 1.77 -3.39
N SER A 150 -2.54 2.33 -2.47
CA SER A 150 -2.56 3.77 -2.18
C SER A 150 -2.11 4.60 -3.38
N VAL A 151 -1.08 4.15 -4.09
CA VAL A 151 -0.59 4.80 -5.33
C VAL A 151 -1.63 4.72 -6.44
N ILE A 152 -2.26 3.55 -6.65
CA ILE A 152 -3.32 3.37 -7.65
C ILE A 152 -4.51 4.28 -7.34
N GLY A 153 -4.96 4.30 -6.08
CA GLY A 153 -6.04 5.20 -5.64
C GLY A 153 -5.70 6.67 -5.88
N GLY A 154 -4.46 7.08 -5.60
CA GLY A 154 -3.95 8.41 -5.90
C GLY A 154 -3.93 8.72 -7.40
N ALA A 155 -3.55 7.75 -8.25
CA ALA A 155 -3.56 7.91 -9.71
C ALA A 155 -4.98 8.08 -10.26
N VAL A 156 -5.94 7.29 -9.76
CA VAL A 156 -7.36 7.41 -10.12
C VAL A 156 -7.89 8.79 -9.71
N ALA A 157 -7.58 9.24 -8.49
CA ALA A 157 -7.91 10.58 -8.04
C ALA A 157 -7.30 11.65 -8.97
N GLY A 158 -6.00 11.53 -9.30
CA GLY A 158 -5.33 12.43 -10.25
C GLY A 158 -6.01 12.49 -11.62
N ALA A 159 -6.44 11.35 -12.16
CA ALA A 159 -7.18 11.30 -13.42
C ALA A 159 -8.53 12.06 -13.33
N PHE A 160 -9.28 11.88 -12.24
CA PHE A 160 -10.51 12.65 -12.02
C PHE A 160 -10.25 14.15 -11.91
N ALA A 161 -9.21 14.55 -11.18
CA ALA A 161 -8.81 15.96 -11.09
C ALA A 161 -8.48 16.54 -12.49
N ALA A 162 -7.74 15.78 -13.31
CA ALA A 162 -7.38 16.20 -14.66
C ALA A 162 -8.62 16.38 -15.56
N VAL A 163 -9.56 15.43 -15.54
CA VAL A 163 -10.83 15.55 -16.26
C VAL A 163 -11.60 16.80 -15.82
N PHE A 164 -11.66 17.04 -14.51
CA PHE A 164 -12.34 18.22 -13.97
C PHE A 164 -11.69 19.51 -14.46
N TRP A 165 -10.36 19.61 -14.43
CA TRP A 165 -9.61 20.73 -14.98
C TRP A 165 -9.86 20.95 -16.48
N ILE A 166 -9.90 19.88 -17.27
CA ILE A 166 -10.21 19.95 -18.71
C ILE A 166 -11.61 20.53 -18.93
N VAL A 167 -12.63 20.02 -18.21
CA VAL A 167 -14.00 20.53 -18.31
C VAL A 167 -14.06 22.01 -17.94
N LEU A 168 -13.41 22.42 -16.86
CA LEU A 168 -13.35 23.83 -16.46
C LEU A 168 -12.67 24.70 -17.51
N PHE A 169 -11.58 24.21 -18.10
CA PHE A 169 -10.86 24.91 -19.15
C PHE A 169 -11.72 25.10 -20.41
N VAL A 170 -12.37 24.03 -20.85
CA VAL A 170 -13.30 24.07 -22.00
C VAL A 170 -14.43 25.06 -21.73
N ARG A 171 -15.09 24.98 -20.57
CA ARG A 171 -16.19 25.90 -20.20
C ARG A 171 -15.73 27.36 -20.14
N ARG A 172 -14.54 27.62 -19.58
CA ARG A 172 -13.95 28.97 -19.57
C ARG A 172 -13.65 29.48 -20.97
N SER A 173 -13.12 28.62 -21.85
CA SER A 173 -12.80 29.01 -23.23
C SER A 173 -14.06 29.36 -24.05
N HIS A 174 -15.17 28.65 -23.83
CA HIS A 174 -16.45 28.98 -24.45
C HIS A 174 -17.03 30.30 -23.92
N ALA A 175 -16.95 30.55 -22.61
CA ALA A 175 -17.40 31.80 -22.01
C ALA A 175 -16.62 33.04 -22.51
N GLN A 176 -15.34 32.88 -22.88
CA GLN A 176 -14.52 33.96 -23.45
C GLN A 176 -14.77 34.20 -24.95
N ARG A 177 -15.35 33.22 -25.67
CA ARG A 177 -15.57 33.29 -27.12
C ARG A 177 -16.95 33.83 -27.50
N THR A 178 -17.87 34.02 -26.55
CA THR A 178 -19.15 34.68 -26.82
C THR A 178 -18.88 36.17 -27.06
N PRO A 179 -19.02 36.70 -28.29
CA PRO A 179 -18.77 38.10 -28.57
C PRO A 179 -19.84 38.94 -27.87
N ASP A 180 -19.46 40.10 -27.30
CA ASP A 180 -20.42 41.14 -26.96
C ASP A 180 -21.16 41.52 -28.24
N THR A 181 -22.41 41.10 -28.38
CA THR A 181 -23.28 41.56 -29.46
C THR A 181 -23.39 43.08 -29.31
N PRO A 182 -22.94 43.89 -30.28
CA PRO A 182 -23.00 45.34 -30.16
C PRO A 182 -24.48 45.75 -30.06
N THR A 183 -24.84 46.38 -28.95
CA THR A 183 -26.15 46.99 -28.76
C THR A 183 -26.41 47.99 -29.87
N PRO A 184 -27.50 47.87 -30.66
CA PRO A 184 -27.83 48.86 -31.67
C PRO A 184 -28.21 50.16 -30.96
N HIS A 185 -27.44 51.23 -31.19
CA HIS A 185 -27.85 52.59 -30.85
C HIS A 185 -29.05 52.96 -31.71
N HIS A 186 -30.23 53.05 -31.10
CA HIS A 186 -31.38 53.71 -31.73
C HIS A 186 -31.19 55.22 -31.61
N LEU A 187 -31.12 55.88 -32.77
CA LEU A 187 -31.28 57.33 -32.95
C LEU A 187 -32.75 57.72 -32.79
#